data_AF-A0A2E0FE47-F1
#
_entry.id   AF-A0A2E0FE47-F1
#
_cell.length_a   1.000
_cell.length_b   1.000
_cell.length_c   1.000
_cell.angle_alpha   90.00
_cell.angle_beta   90.00
_cell.angle_gamma   90.00
#
_symmetry.space_group_name_H-M   'P 1'
#
loop_
_entity.id
_entity.type
_entity.pdbx_description
1 polymer ?
#
loop_
_entity_poly.entity_id
_entity_poly.type
_entity_poly.pdbx_seq_one_letter_code
_entity_poly.pdbx_strand_id
1 'polypeptide(L)'
;MIKILFQKLPRDIKMNPNLRIFLGLSLVFVGFFWNDIQERIPDFVPNTVTIDIEEPSEDIKSKTSFSSVITDKKDKIKLACFNKVFSDRCINYEATNQDINDVYTLSAKEFFGDSLNGKYDGYGDNLVKVMKDCIGEEVHQLSEEEKKSLSQTFLGLAWQTSN
;
A
#
# COMPACT_ATOMS: atom_id res chain seq x y z
N MET A 1 -33.88 -42.46 9.71
CA MET A 1 -33.67 -42.82 11.12
C MET A 1 -32.15 -42.89 11.37
N ILE A 2 -31.59 -41.92 12.13
CA ILE A 2 -30.35 -42.03 12.94
C ILE A 2 -29.04 -42.11 12.10
N LYS A 3 -27.96 -41.33 12.25
CA LYS A 3 -27.41 -40.54 13.35
C LYS A 3 -26.44 -39.50 12.75
N ILE A 4 -26.68 -38.26 13.12
CA ILE A 4 -25.76 -37.14 13.22
C ILE A 4 -24.30 -37.57 13.54
N LEU A 5 -23.36 -37.30 12.64
CA LEU A 5 -21.92 -37.32 12.89
C LEU A 5 -21.48 -35.90 13.28
N PHE A 6 -21.90 -35.46 14.47
CA PHE A 6 -21.14 -34.43 15.19
C PHE A 6 -19.82 -35.09 15.59
N GLN A 7 -18.74 -34.78 14.88
CA GLN A 7 -17.40 -35.02 15.39
C GLN A 7 -17.32 -34.37 16.77
N LYS A 8 -17.23 -35.23 17.80
CA LYS A 8 -16.89 -34.85 19.17
C LYS A 8 -15.54 -34.13 19.13
N LEU A 9 -15.55 -32.81 19.27
CA LEU A 9 -14.42 -32.11 19.89
C LEU A 9 -14.14 -32.83 21.22
N PRO A 10 -12.88 -33.24 21.49
CA PRO A 10 -12.55 -33.86 22.77
C PRO A 10 -12.83 -32.83 23.87
N ARG A 11 -13.92 -33.06 24.62
CA ARG A 11 -14.44 -32.12 25.61
C ARG A 11 -13.74 -32.20 26.97
N ASP A 12 -12.62 -32.91 27.06
CA ASP A 12 -11.87 -33.10 28.30
C ASP A 12 -10.37 -33.00 28.04
N ILE A 13 -9.84 -31.77 28.00
CA ILE A 13 -8.45 -31.57 28.37
C ILE A 13 -8.40 -31.79 29.88
N LYS A 14 -8.02 -33.00 30.33
CA LYS A 14 -7.68 -33.27 31.73
C LYS A 14 -6.43 -32.49 32.10
N MET A 15 -6.61 -31.20 32.36
CA MET A 15 -5.54 -30.31 32.80
C MET A 15 -5.12 -30.72 34.21
N ASN A 16 -3.84 -31.10 34.36
CA ASN A 16 -3.23 -31.48 35.62
C ASN A 16 -3.55 -30.42 36.70
N PRO A 17 -4.06 -30.79 37.89
CA PRO A 17 -4.40 -29.84 38.95
C PRO A 17 -3.28 -28.82 39.23
N ASN A 18 -2.03 -29.27 39.17
CA ASN A 18 -0.86 -28.42 39.37
C ASN A 18 -0.67 -27.38 38.25
N LEU A 19 -1.05 -27.71 37.01
CA LEU A 19 -1.02 -26.79 35.86
C LEU A 19 -2.15 -25.75 35.96
N ARG A 20 -3.32 -26.13 36.50
CA ARG A 20 -4.42 -25.17 36.74
C ARG A 20 -4.03 -24.12 37.77
N ILE A 21 -3.42 -24.58 38.86
CA ILE A 21 -2.93 -23.72 39.94
C ILE A 21 -1.81 -22.82 39.41
N PHE A 22 -0.86 -23.37 38.64
CA PHE A 22 0.21 -22.59 38.04
C PHE A 22 -0.33 -21.50 37.10
N LEU A 23 -1.25 -21.84 36.18
CA LEU A 23 -1.85 -20.86 35.26
C LEU A 23 -2.66 -19.79 36.00
N GLY A 24 -3.41 -20.18 37.04
CA GLY A 24 -4.14 -19.25 37.88
C GLY A 24 -3.21 -18.27 38.61
N LEU A 25 -2.12 -18.77 39.20
CA LEU A 25 -1.11 -17.94 39.86
C LEU A 25 -0.38 -17.05 38.85
N SER A 26 -0.05 -17.53 37.66
CA SER A 26 0.57 -16.72 36.61
C SER A 26 -0.34 -15.57 36.16
N LEU A 27 -1.65 -15.80 36.02
CA LEU A 27 -2.60 -14.73 35.66
C LEU A 27 -2.71 -13.67 36.76
N VAL A 28 -2.75 -14.09 38.02
CA VAL A 28 -2.74 -13.15 39.17
C VAL A 28 -1.44 -12.35 39.21
N PHE A 29 -0.30 -13.01 38.94
CA PHE A 29 1.00 -12.36 38.90
C PHE A 29 1.09 -11.32 37.76
N VAL A 30 0.68 -11.69 36.54
CA VAL A 30 0.64 -10.76 35.40
C VAL A 30 -0.30 -9.57 35.67
N GLY A 31 -1.44 -9.81 36.31
CA GLY A 31 -2.38 -8.74 36.70
C GLY A 31 -1.81 -7.81 37.79
N PHE A 32 -1.13 -8.36 38.79
CA PHE A 32 -0.55 -7.58 39.89
C PHE A 32 0.61 -6.69 39.42
N PHE A 33 1.44 -7.19 38.50
CA PHE A 33 2.57 -6.46 37.91
C PHE A 33 2.21 -5.77 36.59
N TRP A 34 0.91 -5.65 36.25
CA TRP A 34 0.49 -5.08 34.96
C TRP A 34 0.98 -3.64 34.76
N ASN A 35 0.94 -2.82 35.81
CA ASN A 35 1.37 -1.42 35.74
C ASN A 35 2.89 -1.31 35.47
N ASP A 36 3.71 -2.10 36.16
CA ASP A 36 5.17 -2.13 35.97
C ASP A 36 5.56 -2.70 34.59
N ILE A 37 4.75 -3.64 34.06
CA ILE A 37 4.91 -4.18 32.70
C ILE A 37 4.56 -3.12 31.66
N GLN A 38 3.48 -2.36 31.84
CA GLN A 38 3.09 -1.28 30.93
C GLN A 38 4.13 -0.15 30.90
N GLU A 39 4.72 0.21 32.04
CA GLU A 39 5.77 1.26 32.09
C GLU A 39 7.06 0.85 31.37
N ARG A 40 7.31 -0.46 31.20
CA ARG A 40 8.54 -1.00 30.61
C ARG A 40 8.38 -1.51 29.19
N ILE A 41 7.14 -1.66 28.72
CA ILE A 41 6.83 -1.93 27.32
C ILE A 41 6.67 -0.57 26.63
N PRO A 42 7.54 -0.22 25.66
CA PRO A 42 7.35 1.01 24.91
C PRO A 42 5.98 0.99 24.23
N ASP A 43 5.27 2.12 24.28
CA ASP A 43 4.01 2.27 23.55
C ASP A 43 4.20 1.78 22.11
N PHE A 44 3.35 0.86 21.67
CA PHE A 44 3.25 0.49 20.27
C PHE A 44 2.66 1.69 19.52
N VAL A 45 3.49 2.69 19.25
CA VAL A 45 3.19 3.71 18.25
C VAL A 45 3.17 2.96 16.92
N PRO A 46 2.02 2.83 16.24
CA PRO A 46 2.03 2.22 14.93
C PRO A 46 3.00 3.02 14.07
N ASN A 47 3.98 2.35 13.47
CA ASN A 47 4.88 2.96 12.50
C ASN A 47 4.01 3.53 11.38
N THR A 48 3.69 4.82 11.47
CA THR A 48 3.12 5.55 10.34
C THR A 48 4.26 5.65 9.35
N VAL A 49 4.15 4.91 8.25
CA VAL A 49 5.03 5.12 7.10
C VAL A 49 4.72 6.52 6.59
N THR A 50 5.51 7.50 7.04
CA THR A 50 5.45 8.86 6.55
C THR A 50 6.22 8.87 5.24
N ILE A 51 5.50 8.87 4.11
CA ILE A 51 6.12 9.07 2.81
C ILE A 51 6.33 10.58 2.69
N ASP A 52 7.59 11.01 2.74
CA ASP A 52 7.96 12.40 2.53
C ASP A 52 7.86 12.71 1.03
N ILE A 53 6.79 13.41 0.64
CA ILE A 53 6.49 13.78 -0.75
C ILE A 53 6.35 15.29 -0.79
N GLU A 54 7.23 15.94 -1.55
CA GLU A 54 7.15 17.37 -1.79
C GLU A 54 5.81 17.73 -2.44
N GLU A 55 5.22 18.83 -1.97
CA GLU A 55 3.95 19.31 -2.50
C GLU A 55 4.11 19.73 -3.98
N PRO A 56 3.33 19.15 -4.90
CA PRO A 56 3.43 19.45 -6.32
C PRO A 56 2.85 20.83 -6.65
N SER A 57 3.21 21.39 -7.81
CA SER A 57 2.61 22.63 -8.31
C SER A 57 1.10 22.48 -8.57
N GLU A 58 0.37 23.58 -8.57
CA GLU A 58 -1.09 23.59 -8.81
C GLU A 58 -1.49 22.95 -10.16
N ASP A 59 -0.67 23.14 -11.19
CA ASP A 59 -0.89 22.51 -12.50
C ASP A 59 -0.86 20.98 -12.41
N ILE A 60 0.10 20.43 -11.65
CA ILE A 60 0.25 18.99 -11.44
C ILE A 60 -0.86 18.47 -10.53
N LYS A 61 -1.28 19.22 -9.50
CA LYS A 61 -2.42 18.85 -8.65
C LYS A 61 -3.70 18.72 -9.46
N SER A 62 -3.97 19.68 -10.35
CA SER A 62 -5.13 19.65 -11.22
C SER A 62 -5.12 18.42 -12.13
N LYS A 63 -3.98 18.15 -12.80
CA LYS A 63 -3.79 16.97 -13.66
C LYS A 63 -3.96 15.64 -12.93
N THR A 64 -3.62 15.57 -11.65
CA THR A 64 -3.62 14.33 -10.85
C THR A 64 -4.85 14.18 -9.96
N SER A 65 -5.77 15.13 -9.98
CA SER A 65 -6.98 15.16 -9.14
C SER A 65 -7.91 13.96 -9.29
N PHE A 66 -7.85 13.26 -10.44
CA PHE A 66 -8.63 12.04 -10.69
C PHE A 66 -8.28 10.90 -9.73
N SER A 67 -7.12 10.92 -9.05
CA SER A 67 -6.77 9.91 -8.05
C SER A 67 -7.66 9.95 -6.80
N SER A 68 -8.49 10.98 -6.64
CA SER A 68 -9.50 11.08 -5.59
C SER A 68 -10.55 9.95 -5.61
N VAL A 69 -10.70 9.24 -6.73
CA VAL A 69 -11.54 8.03 -6.81
C VAL A 69 -11.05 6.89 -5.93
N ILE A 70 -9.78 6.91 -5.50
CA ILE A 70 -9.18 5.89 -4.63
C ILE A 70 -9.55 6.20 -3.18
N THR A 71 -10.50 5.45 -2.65
CA THR A 71 -11.05 5.65 -1.30
C THR A 71 -10.44 4.74 -0.23
N ASP A 72 -9.82 3.61 -0.62
CA ASP A 72 -9.27 2.64 0.33
C ASP A 72 -7.91 3.10 0.86
N LYS A 73 -7.80 3.25 2.18
CA LYS A 73 -6.57 3.74 2.83
C LYS A 73 -5.34 2.88 2.52
N LYS A 74 -5.47 1.55 2.43
CA LYS A 74 -4.33 0.66 2.15
C LYS A 74 -3.86 0.84 0.70
N ASP A 75 -4.81 0.94 -0.23
CA ASP A 75 -4.47 1.13 -1.64
C ASP A 75 -3.91 2.51 -1.91
N LYS A 76 -4.44 3.56 -1.26
CA LYS A 76 -3.88 4.92 -1.24
C LYS A 76 -2.39 4.90 -0.87
N ILE A 77 -2.04 4.30 0.27
CA ILE A 77 -0.63 4.23 0.73
C ILE A 77 0.24 3.44 -0.24
N LYS A 78 -0.24 2.30 -0.75
CA LYS A 78 0.52 1.48 -1.69
C LYS A 78 0.74 2.19 -3.03
N LEU A 79 -0.28 2.87 -3.55
CA LEU A 79 -0.18 3.67 -4.78
C LEU A 79 0.73 4.89 -4.58
N ALA A 80 0.68 5.53 -3.41
CA ALA A 80 1.59 6.62 -3.08
C ALA A 80 3.06 6.16 -3.13
N CYS A 81 3.36 5.03 -2.47
CA CYS A 81 4.71 4.45 -2.49
C CYS A 81 5.14 4.04 -3.91
N PHE A 82 4.25 3.36 -4.64
CA PHE A 82 4.52 2.90 -6.00
C PHE A 82 4.83 4.06 -6.95
N ASN A 83 4.00 5.10 -6.95
CA ASN A 83 4.17 6.26 -7.82
C ASN A 83 5.40 7.09 -7.44
N LYS A 84 5.74 7.19 -6.15
CA LYS A 84 6.98 7.84 -5.69
C LYS A 84 8.23 7.11 -6.18
N VAL A 85 8.24 5.78 -6.05
CA VAL A 85 9.37 4.97 -6.53
C VAL A 85 9.50 5.06 -8.05
N PHE A 86 8.38 5.07 -8.78
CA PHE A 86 8.39 5.25 -10.21
C PHE A 86 8.91 6.64 -10.61
N SER A 87 8.45 7.72 -9.97
CA SER A 87 8.90 9.08 -10.27
C SER A 87 10.41 9.23 -10.10
N ASP A 88 10.97 8.65 -9.02
CA ASP A 88 12.41 8.78 -8.73
C ASP A 88 13.28 8.01 -9.73
N ARG A 89 12.75 6.91 -10.29
CA ARG A 89 13.51 6.03 -11.19
C ARG A 89 13.38 6.42 -12.65
N CYS A 90 12.23 6.93 -13.07
CA CYS A 90 11.95 7.18 -14.49
C CYS A 90 12.89 8.21 -15.13
N ILE A 91 13.48 9.11 -14.32
CA ILE A 91 14.50 10.07 -14.76
C ILE A 91 15.73 9.38 -15.35
N ASN A 92 16.08 8.20 -14.83
CA ASN A 92 17.32 7.50 -15.21
C ASN A 92 17.11 6.43 -16.28
N TYR A 93 15.89 6.28 -16.81
CA TYR A 93 15.62 5.28 -17.83
C TYR A 93 16.05 5.79 -19.21
N GLU A 94 16.91 5.01 -19.88
CA GLU A 94 17.17 5.13 -21.32
C GLU A 94 16.16 4.23 -22.05
N ALA A 95 14.99 4.79 -22.30
CA ALA A 95 13.80 4.04 -22.68
C ALA A 95 12.93 4.85 -23.64
N THR A 96 12.22 4.14 -24.52
CA THR A 96 11.15 4.74 -25.32
C THR A 96 9.88 4.91 -24.50
N ASN A 97 8.93 5.72 -24.98
CA ASN A 97 7.63 5.86 -24.32
C ASN A 97 6.87 4.53 -24.19
N GLN A 98 7.01 3.63 -25.15
CA GLN A 98 6.47 2.27 -25.04
C GLN A 98 7.13 1.49 -23.90
N ASP A 99 8.46 1.52 -23.79
CA ASP A 99 9.20 0.84 -22.72
C ASP A 99 8.80 1.38 -21.34
N ILE A 100 8.60 2.69 -21.20
CA ILE A 100 8.13 3.32 -19.97
C ILE A 100 6.74 2.80 -19.57
N ASN A 101 5.80 2.78 -20.52
CA ASN A 101 4.46 2.27 -20.28
C ASN A 101 4.47 0.78 -19.89
N ASP A 102 5.30 -0.01 -20.57
CA ASP A 102 5.45 -1.44 -20.30
C ASP A 102 6.05 -1.67 -18.91
N VAL A 103 7.12 -0.96 -18.54
CA VAL A 103 7.73 -1.03 -17.21
C VAL A 103 6.72 -0.65 -16.13
N TYR A 104 5.97 0.44 -16.33
CA TYR A 104 4.97 0.88 -15.36
C TYR A 104 3.87 -0.17 -15.18
N THR A 105 3.30 -0.65 -16.28
CA THR A 105 2.18 -1.59 -16.28
C THR A 105 2.59 -2.96 -15.73
N LEU A 106 3.75 -3.48 -16.12
CA LEU A 106 4.28 -4.75 -15.63
C LEU A 106 4.62 -4.64 -14.14
N SER A 107 5.27 -3.55 -13.71
CA SER A 107 5.58 -3.33 -12.29
C SER A 107 4.32 -3.21 -11.44
N ALA A 108 3.28 -2.53 -11.95
CA ALA A 108 2.00 -2.43 -11.26
C ALA A 108 1.34 -3.80 -11.13
N LYS A 109 1.34 -4.61 -12.19
CA LYS A 109 0.82 -5.98 -12.17
C LYS A 109 1.54 -6.85 -11.14
N GLU A 110 2.88 -6.80 -11.08
CA GLU A 110 3.66 -7.57 -10.12
C GLU A 110 3.44 -7.10 -8.66
N PHE A 111 3.32 -5.79 -8.44
CA PHE A 111 3.20 -5.24 -7.09
C PHE A 111 1.77 -5.34 -6.51
N PHE A 112 0.76 -5.12 -7.33
CA PHE A 112 -0.65 -5.12 -6.90
C PHE A 112 -1.37 -6.44 -7.20
N GLY A 113 -0.85 -7.26 -8.13
CA GLY A 113 -1.57 -8.42 -8.63
C GLY A 113 -2.93 -8.01 -9.18
N ASP A 114 -3.97 -8.74 -8.78
CA ASP A 114 -5.35 -8.45 -9.18
C ASP A 114 -6.09 -7.51 -8.21
N SER A 115 -5.42 -6.94 -7.19
CA SER A 115 -6.11 -6.24 -6.08
C SER A 115 -6.82 -4.95 -6.49
N LEU A 116 -6.38 -4.33 -7.58
CA LEU A 116 -6.92 -3.07 -8.09
C LEU A 116 -7.88 -3.26 -9.28
N ASN A 117 -7.97 -4.47 -9.84
CA ASN A 117 -8.71 -4.73 -11.07
C ASN A 117 -10.21 -4.44 -10.88
N GLY A 118 -10.73 -3.49 -11.67
CA GLY A 118 -12.13 -3.07 -11.62
C GLY A 118 -12.56 -2.37 -10.33
N LYS A 119 -11.63 -2.06 -9.41
CA LYS A 119 -11.96 -1.44 -8.12
C LYS A 119 -12.27 0.06 -8.22
N TYR A 120 -11.57 0.75 -9.12
CA TYR A 120 -11.66 2.20 -9.28
C TYR A 120 -11.96 2.56 -10.74
N ASP A 121 -13.22 2.84 -11.02
CA ASP A 121 -13.67 3.16 -12.37
C ASP A 121 -13.00 4.44 -12.89
N GLY A 122 -12.59 4.43 -14.15
CA GLY A 122 -11.88 5.53 -14.81
C GLY A 122 -10.47 5.85 -14.31
N TYR A 123 -9.94 5.20 -13.25
CA TYR A 123 -8.58 5.46 -12.77
C TYR A 123 -7.53 5.08 -13.81
N GLY A 124 -7.63 3.87 -14.38
CA GLY A 124 -6.69 3.37 -15.39
C GLY A 124 -6.68 4.23 -16.65
N ASP A 125 -7.85 4.60 -17.15
CA ASP A 125 -7.95 5.42 -18.37
C ASP A 125 -7.36 6.81 -18.18
N ASN A 126 -7.60 7.45 -17.03
CA ASN A 126 -7.01 8.75 -16.73
C ASN A 126 -5.50 8.66 -16.50
N LEU A 127 -5.01 7.56 -15.92
CA LEU A 127 -3.58 7.32 -15.76
C LEU A 127 -2.87 7.18 -17.11
N VAL A 128 -3.47 6.47 -18.07
CA VAL A 128 -2.96 6.35 -19.44
C VAL A 128 -2.95 7.71 -20.15
N LYS A 129 -4.02 8.51 -20.00
CA LYS A 129 -4.07 9.86 -20.57
C LYS A 129 -2.95 10.75 -20.02
N VAL A 130 -2.79 10.77 -18.71
CA VAL A 130 -1.77 11.59 -18.04
C VAL A 130 -0.36 11.14 -18.43
N MET A 131 -0.12 9.84 -18.57
CA MET A 131 1.16 9.33 -19.08
C MET A 131 1.42 9.82 -20.50
N LYS A 132 0.45 9.69 -21.41
CA LYS A 132 0.54 10.17 -22.79
C LYS A 132 0.74 11.68 -22.88
N ASP A 133 0.10 12.46 -22.01
CA ASP A 133 0.29 13.92 -21.93
C ASP A 133 1.73 14.29 -21.53
N CYS A 134 2.43 13.40 -20.81
CA CYS A 134 3.82 13.61 -20.42
C CYS A 134 4.84 13.19 -21.49
N ILE A 135 4.60 12.09 -22.22
CA ILE A 135 5.62 11.42 -23.06
C ILE A 135 5.17 11.20 -24.52
N GLY A 136 4.03 11.75 -24.91
CA GLY A 136 3.46 11.60 -26.25
C GLY A 136 2.96 10.20 -26.58
N GLU A 137 2.32 10.07 -27.75
CA GLU A 137 1.78 8.80 -28.26
C GLU A 137 2.71 8.12 -29.28
N GLU A 138 3.53 8.89 -29.99
CA GLU A 138 4.41 8.35 -31.03
C GLU A 138 5.64 7.70 -30.43
N VAL A 139 6.07 6.55 -30.96
CA VAL A 139 7.22 5.83 -30.43
C VAL A 139 8.51 6.62 -30.66
N HIS A 140 9.14 7.07 -29.58
CA HIS A 140 10.41 7.78 -29.61
C HIS A 140 11.17 7.62 -28.29
N GLN A 141 12.47 7.96 -28.31
CA GLN A 141 13.31 8.02 -27.12
C GLN A 141 12.94 9.25 -26.29
N LEU A 142 12.68 9.05 -24.99
CA LEU A 142 12.26 10.15 -24.12
C LEU A 142 13.35 11.21 -24.01
N SER A 143 12.96 12.47 -24.25
CA SER A 143 13.75 13.63 -23.90
C SER A 143 13.86 13.83 -22.39
N GLU A 144 14.83 14.63 -21.96
CA GLU A 144 15.01 14.95 -20.54
C GLU A 144 13.84 15.78 -19.98
N GLU A 145 13.21 16.60 -20.82
CA GLU A 145 12.01 17.36 -20.48
C GLU A 145 10.82 16.43 -20.21
N GLU A 146 10.62 15.42 -21.05
CA GLU A 146 9.55 14.42 -20.89
C GLU A 146 9.77 13.58 -19.64
N LYS A 147 11.01 13.15 -19.37
CA LYS A 147 11.35 12.43 -18.13
C LYS A 147 11.07 13.26 -16.89
N LYS A 148 11.39 14.55 -16.90
CA LYS A 148 11.09 15.49 -15.80
C LYS A 148 9.58 15.68 -15.64
N SER A 149 8.87 15.88 -16.74
CA SER A 149 7.40 16.01 -16.76
C SER A 149 6.73 14.77 -16.18
N LEU A 150 7.18 13.59 -16.59
CA LEU A 150 6.74 12.30 -16.09
C LEU A 150 7.03 12.16 -14.59
N SER A 151 8.28 12.41 -14.17
CA SER A 151 8.68 12.36 -12.76
C SER A 151 7.80 13.26 -11.89
N GLN A 152 7.62 14.52 -12.27
CA GLN A 152 6.82 15.49 -11.49
C GLN A 152 5.36 15.07 -11.43
N THR A 153 4.81 14.58 -12.53
CA THR A 153 3.41 14.16 -12.60
C THR A 153 3.14 12.93 -11.73
N PHE A 154 4.02 11.93 -11.75
CA PHE A 154 3.89 10.74 -10.91
C PHE A 154 4.21 11.03 -9.44
N LEU A 155 5.09 11.98 -9.15
CA LEU A 155 5.26 12.52 -7.80
C LEU A 155 3.96 13.20 -7.31
N GLY A 156 3.27 13.92 -8.18
CA GLY A 156 1.96 14.50 -7.91
C GLY A 156 0.89 13.45 -7.60
N LEU A 157 0.84 12.35 -8.36
CA LEU A 157 -0.03 11.21 -8.05
C LEU A 157 0.30 10.59 -6.69
N ALA A 158 1.60 10.50 -6.37
CA ALA A 158 2.04 10.00 -5.08
C ALA A 158 1.54 10.90 -3.94
N TRP A 159 1.64 12.22 -4.09
CA TRP A 159 1.15 13.20 -3.13
C TRP A 159 -0.38 13.16 -2.96
N GLN A 160 -1.13 13.07 -4.06
CA GLN A 160 -2.60 12.99 -4.01
C GLN A 160 -3.11 11.70 -3.38
N THR A 161 -2.34 10.61 -3.49
CA THR A 161 -2.70 9.32 -2.87
C THR A 161 -2.18 9.19 -1.45
N SER A 162 -1.21 10.00 -1.01
CA SER A 162 -0.75 10.03 0.39
C SER A 162 -1.64 10.87 1.31
N ASN A 163 -2.34 11.88 0.78
CA ASN A 163 -3.27 12.75 1.51
C ASN A 163 -4.71 12.25 1.37
#